data_AF-A0A7A6XMH9-F1
#
_entry.id   AF-A0A7A6XMH9-F1
#
_cell.length_a   1.000
_cell.length_b   1.000
_cell.length_c   1.000
_cell.angle_alpha   90.00
_cell.angle_beta   90.00
_cell.angle_gamma   90.00
#
_symmetry.space_group_name_H-M   'P 1'
#
loop_
_entity.id
_entity.type
_entity.pdbx_description
1 polymer ?
#
loop_
_entity_poly.entity_id
_entity_poly.type
_entity_poly.pdbx_seq_one_letter_code
_entity_poly.pdbx_strand_id
1 'polypeptide(L)'
;MSWQQFKHAWLIKFWAPIPAVIAAGILSTYYFGITGTFWAVTGEFTRWGGQLLQLFGVHAEEWGYFKIIHLEGSPLTRIDGMMILGMFGGCFAAALWANNVKLRMP
;
A
#
# COMPACT_ATOMS: atom_id res chain seq x y z
N MET A 1 -2.00 17.29 -30.11
CA MET A 1 -2.70 16.23 -29.36
C MET A 1 -3.70 16.91 -28.43
N SER A 2 -4.96 16.48 -28.42
CA SER A 2 -5.94 17.01 -27.43
C SER A 2 -5.64 16.46 -26.04
N TRP A 3 -6.11 17.15 -24.99
CA TRP A 3 -5.97 16.67 -23.60
C TRP A 3 -6.54 15.25 -23.42
N GLN A 4 -7.67 14.95 -24.05
CA GLN A 4 -8.30 13.63 -23.99
C GLN A 4 -7.41 12.54 -24.61
N GLN A 5 -6.77 12.84 -25.74
CA GLN A 5 -5.82 11.93 -26.39
C GLN A 5 -4.58 11.72 -25.53
N PHE A 6 -4.05 12.78 -24.90
CA PHE A 6 -2.91 12.66 -23.98
C PHE A 6 -3.25 11.80 -22.76
N LYS A 7 -4.38 12.11 -22.11
CA LYS A 7 -4.87 11.37 -20.94
C LYS A 7 -4.99 9.88 -21.25
N HIS A 8 -5.62 9.52 -22.37
CA HIS A 8 -5.75 8.12 -22.78
C HIS A 8 -4.39 7.48 -23.11
N ALA A 9 -3.57 8.16 -23.90
CA ALA A 9 -2.32 7.60 -24.41
C ALA A 9 -1.24 7.41 -23.33
N TRP A 10 -1.29 8.13 -22.22
CA TRP A 10 -0.22 8.12 -21.22
C TRP A 10 -0.68 7.83 -19.79
N LEU A 11 -1.91 8.20 -19.42
CA LEU A 11 -2.37 8.13 -18.03
C LEU A 11 -3.39 7.02 -17.76
N ILE A 12 -4.08 6.51 -18.79
CA ILE A 12 -5.15 5.51 -18.63
C ILE A 12 -4.79 4.17 -19.28
N LYS A 13 -4.14 4.16 -20.45
CA LYS A 13 -3.80 2.89 -21.13
C LYS A 13 -2.93 2.01 -20.23
N PHE A 14 -2.88 0.71 -20.53
CA PHE A 14 -1.96 -0.19 -19.87
C PHE A 14 -0.50 0.26 -20.08
N TRP A 15 0.27 0.38 -19.00
CA TRP A 15 1.67 0.79 -19.06
C TRP A 15 2.54 -0.39 -19.49
N ALA A 16 3.55 -0.12 -20.32
CA ALA A 16 4.49 -1.15 -20.72
C ALA A 16 5.21 -1.71 -19.46
N PRO A 17 5.34 -3.05 -19.32
CA PRO A 17 5.87 -3.66 -18.11
C PRO A 17 7.29 -3.19 -17.75
N ILE A 18 8.19 -3.09 -18.74
CA ILE A 18 9.60 -2.76 -18.48
C ILE A 18 9.76 -1.36 -17.85
N PRO A 19 9.25 -0.26 -18.43
CA PRO A 19 9.30 1.05 -17.79
C PRO A 19 8.64 1.09 -16.41
N ALA A 20 7.52 0.38 -16.23
CA ALA A 20 6.82 0.33 -14.96
C ALA A 20 7.65 -0.35 -13.86
N VAL A 21 8.29 -1.47 -14.18
CA VAL A 21 9.18 -2.18 -13.24
C VAL A 21 10.42 -1.37 -12.91
N ILE A 22 11.03 -0.68 -13.89
CA ILE A 22 12.17 0.21 -13.64
C ILE A 22 11.76 1.35 -12.70
N ALA A 23 10.63 2.00 -12.96
CA ALA A 23 10.11 3.07 -12.10
C ALA A 23 9.84 2.56 -10.68
N ALA A 24 9.21 1.38 -10.54
CA ALA A 24 8.97 0.75 -9.25
C ALA A 24 10.28 0.43 -8.50
N GLY A 25 11.31 -0.05 -9.21
CA GLY A 25 12.63 -0.31 -8.63
C GLY A 25 13.30 0.95 -8.10
N ILE A 26 13.27 2.04 -8.87
CA ILE A 26 13.80 3.35 -8.44
C ILE A 26 13.06 3.83 -7.19
N LEU A 27 11.72 3.80 -7.20
CA LEU A 27 10.90 4.19 -6.05
C LEU A 27 11.19 3.32 -4.82
N SER A 28 11.36 2.01 -5.00
CA SER A 28 11.70 1.10 -3.91
C SER A 28 13.08 1.40 -3.32
N THR A 29 14.07 1.74 -4.15
CA THR A 29 15.40 2.15 -3.68
C THR A 29 15.34 3.43 -2.88
N TYR A 30 14.60 4.44 -3.35
CA TYR A 30 14.41 5.67 -2.60
C TYR A 30 13.66 5.44 -1.29
N TYR A 31 12.58 4.65 -1.33
CA TYR A 31 11.83 4.29 -0.12
C TYR A 31 12.74 3.64 0.91
N PHE A 32 13.52 2.63 0.53
CA PHE A 32 14.46 1.97 1.42
C PHE A 32 15.54 2.93 1.94
N GLY A 33 16.13 3.74 1.06
CA GLY A 33 17.18 4.69 1.44
C GLY A 33 16.72 5.79 2.39
N ILE A 34 15.46 6.23 2.30
CA ILE A 34 14.89 7.28 3.17
C ILE A 34 14.38 6.71 4.49
N THR A 35 13.70 5.55 4.44
CA THR A 35 12.95 5.03 5.59
C THR A 35 13.69 3.95 6.37
N GLY A 36 14.72 3.33 5.78
CA GLY A 36 15.42 2.18 6.37
C GLY A 36 14.59 0.89 6.39
N THR A 37 13.39 0.88 5.81
CA THR A 37 12.52 -0.31 5.69
C THR A 37 12.25 -0.64 4.23
N PHE A 38 12.00 -1.92 3.95
CA PHE A 38 11.65 -2.40 2.62
C PHE A 38 10.14 -2.29 2.39
N TRP A 39 9.74 -2.28 1.12
CA TRP A 39 8.32 -2.21 0.76
C TRP A 39 7.62 -3.52 1.13
N ALA A 40 7.00 -3.58 2.32
CA ALA A 40 6.39 -4.81 2.86
C ALA A 40 5.01 -4.60 3.45
N VAL A 41 4.08 -5.49 3.09
CA VAL A 41 2.67 -5.39 3.49
C VAL A 41 2.27 -6.41 4.57
N THR A 42 2.92 -7.57 4.60
CA THR A 42 2.49 -8.71 5.44
C THR A 42 2.55 -8.41 6.93
N GLY A 43 3.65 -7.82 7.40
CA GLY A 43 3.84 -7.51 8.82
C GLY A 43 2.81 -6.50 9.32
N GLU A 44 2.58 -5.44 8.54
CA GLU A 44 1.65 -4.39 8.92
C GLU A 44 0.18 -4.83 8.84
N PHE A 45 -0.21 -5.62 7.83
CA PHE A 45 -1.55 -6.23 7.82
C PHE A 45 -1.77 -7.18 9.00
N THR A 46 -0.72 -7.90 9.42
CA THR A 46 -0.80 -8.72 10.64
C THR A 46 -1.02 -7.84 11.87
N ARG A 47 -0.31 -6.71 11.99
CA ARG A 47 -0.54 -5.74 13.08
C ARG A 47 -1.96 -5.17 13.05
N TRP A 48 -2.49 -4.82 11.88
CA TRP A 48 -3.87 -4.34 11.76
C TRP A 48 -4.87 -5.39 12.23
N GLY A 49 -4.66 -6.65 11.87
CA GLY A 49 -5.45 -7.77 12.39
C GLY A 49 -5.38 -7.91 13.92
N GLY A 50 -4.18 -7.81 14.49
CA GLY A 50 -3.98 -7.80 15.95
C GLY A 50 -4.70 -6.63 16.63
N GLN A 51 -4.65 -5.44 16.04
CA GLN A 51 -5.35 -4.25 16.55
C GLN A 51 -6.87 -4.39 16.44
N LEU A 52 -7.39 -4.98 15.36
CA LEU A 52 -8.82 -5.30 15.25
C LEU A 52 -9.23 -6.28 16.35
N LEU A 53 -8.43 -7.31 16.63
CA LEU A 53 -8.69 -8.24 17.73
C LEU A 53 -8.70 -7.53 19.08
N GLN A 54 -7.78 -6.60 19.34
CA GLN A 54 -7.79 -5.75 20.54
C GLN A 54 -9.07 -4.92 20.66
N LEU A 55 -9.59 -4.37 19.54
CA LEU A 55 -10.86 -3.64 19.54
C LEU A 55 -12.05 -4.54 19.95
N PHE A 56 -11.96 -5.85 19.72
CA PHE A 56 -12.94 -6.84 20.18
C PHE A 56 -12.61 -7.43 21.57
N GLY A 57 -11.64 -6.86 22.29
CA GLY A 57 -11.27 -7.27 23.66
C GLY A 57 -10.29 -8.44 23.74
N VAL A 58 -9.65 -8.84 22.64
CA VAL A 58 -8.66 -9.91 22.63
C VAL A 58 -7.25 -9.33 22.86
N HIS A 59 -6.53 -9.86 23.84
CA HIS A 59 -5.15 -9.49 24.18
C HIS A 59 -4.12 -10.08 23.19
N ALA A 60 -4.23 -9.71 21.91
CA ALA A 60 -3.35 -10.20 20.85
C ALA A 60 -1.87 -9.83 21.07
N GLU A 61 -1.60 -8.73 21.78
CA GLU A 61 -0.27 -8.26 22.20
C GLU A 61 0.48 -9.27 23.08
N GLU A 62 -0.22 -10.15 23.78
CA GLU A 62 0.41 -11.15 24.65
C GLU A 62 0.92 -12.37 23.87
N TRP A 63 0.48 -12.54 22.62
CA TRP A 63 0.83 -13.69 21.80
C TRP A 63 2.28 -13.61 21.34
N GLY A 64 2.96 -14.76 21.30
CA GLY A 64 4.39 -14.83 21.01
C GLY A 64 4.79 -14.15 19.70
N TYR A 65 3.99 -14.28 18.65
CA TYR A 65 4.28 -13.64 17.36
C TYR A 65 4.16 -12.11 17.42
N PHE A 66 3.12 -11.57 18.07
CA PHE A 66 2.89 -10.13 18.20
C PHE A 66 3.92 -9.43 19.09
N LYS A 67 4.53 -10.17 20.02
CA LYS A 67 5.73 -9.71 20.76
C LYS A 67 6.95 -9.57 19.85
N ILE A 68 7.16 -10.51 18.93
CA ILE A 68 8.29 -10.49 17.99
C ILE A 68 8.15 -9.35 16.97
N ILE A 69 6.94 -9.13 16.45
CA ILE A 69 6.70 -8.11 15.43
C ILE A 69 6.35 -6.73 16.02
N HIS A 70 6.34 -6.60 17.35
CA HIS A 70 5.95 -5.40 18.10
C HIS A 70 4.58 -4.84 17.67
N LEU A 71 3.51 -5.30 18.32
CA LEU A 71 2.16 -4.74 18.18
C LEU A 71 2.06 -3.38 18.91
N GLU A 72 2.84 -2.39 18.45
CA GLU A 72 2.95 -1.07 19.07
C GLU A 72 2.62 0.05 18.08
N GLY A 73 2.08 1.15 18.60
CA GLY A 73 1.70 2.33 17.81
C GLY A 73 0.41 2.13 16.99
N SER A 74 0.17 3.01 16.02
CA SER A 74 -0.98 2.96 15.11
C SER A 74 -0.52 2.90 13.64
N PRO A 75 -1.42 2.59 12.69
CA PRO A 75 -1.09 2.66 11.27
C PRO A 75 -0.59 4.03 10.81
N LEU A 76 -0.89 5.10 11.55
CA LEU A 76 -0.46 6.47 11.23
C LEU A 76 0.94 6.80 11.77
N THR A 77 1.39 6.10 12.81
CA THR A 77 2.71 6.34 13.42
C THR A 77 3.79 5.44 12.84
N ARG A 78 3.40 4.33 12.20
CA ARG A 78 4.33 3.37 11.59
C ARG A 78 4.55 3.70 10.12
N ILE A 79 5.81 3.60 9.68
CA ILE A 79 6.19 3.84 8.28
C ILE A 79 5.42 2.89 7.35
N ASP A 80 5.42 1.59 7.67
CA ASP A 80 4.71 0.58 6.86
C ASP A 80 3.19 0.80 6.85
N GLY A 81 2.62 1.35 7.94
CA GLY A 81 1.20 1.71 8.02
C GLY A 81 0.84 2.85 7.09
N MET A 82 1.63 3.93 7.10
CA MET A 82 1.49 5.04 6.17
C MET A 82 1.72 4.62 4.73
N MET A 83 2.65 3.70 4.49
CA MET A 83 2.90 3.12 3.18
C MET A 83 1.67 2.35 2.65
N ILE A 84 1.04 1.47 3.45
CA ILE A 84 -0.17 0.75 3.03
C ILE A 84 -1.32 1.72 2.72
N LEU A 85 -1.52 2.74 3.57
CA LEU A 85 -2.53 3.78 3.31
C LEU A 85 -2.24 4.53 1.99
N GLY A 86 -0.97 4.84 1.73
CA GLY A 86 -0.52 5.45 0.48
C GLY A 86 -0.74 4.54 -0.74
N MET A 87 -0.44 3.23 -0.63
CA MET A 87 -0.69 2.25 -1.68
C MET A 87 -2.17 2.16 -2.03
N PHE A 88 -3.03 2.05 -1.01
CA PHE A 88 -4.47 1.98 -1.19
C PHE A 88 -4.99 3.28 -1.83
N GLY A 89 -4.63 4.44 -1.27
CA GLY A 89 -5.05 5.75 -1.78
C GLY A 89 -4.58 5.98 -3.22
N GLY A 90 -3.32 5.65 -3.53
CA GLY A 90 -2.76 5.78 -4.87
C GLY A 90 -3.45 4.89 -5.90
N CYS A 91 -3.65 3.61 -5.57
CA CYS A 91 -4.38 2.67 -6.43
C CYS A 91 -5.82 3.12 -6.66
N PHE A 92 -6.51 3.55 -5.61
CA PHE A 92 -7.89 4.02 -5.69
C PHE A 92 -8.02 5.30 -6.53
N ALA A 93 -7.13 6.27 -6.32
CA ALA A 93 -7.07 7.49 -7.12
C ALA A 93 -6.79 7.18 -8.61
N ALA A 94 -5.86 6.27 -8.90
CA ALA A 94 -5.58 5.83 -10.27
C ALA A 94 -6.79 5.13 -10.92
N ALA A 95 -7.50 4.28 -10.17
CA ALA A 95 -8.70 3.62 -10.65
C ALA A 95 -9.83 4.60 -10.96
N LEU A 96 -10.05 5.61 -10.09
CA LEU A 96 -11.00 6.70 -10.33
C LEU A 96 -10.59 7.54 -11.54
N TRP A 97 -9.31 7.86 -11.66
CA TRP A 97 -8.76 8.65 -12.77
C TRP A 97 -8.98 7.98 -14.13
N ALA A 98 -8.83 6.65 -14.15
CA ALA A 98 -9.08 5.78 -15.29
C ALA A 98 -10.58 5.44 -15.50
N ASN A 99 -11.47 5.92 -14.62
CA ASN A 99 -12.89 5.57 -14.61
C ASN A 99 -13.14 4.05 -14.61
N ASN A 100 -12.33 3.31 -13.83
CA ASN A 100 -12.30 1.84 -13.80
C ASN A 100 -12.66 1.28 -12.41
N VAL A 101 -13.48 2.01 -11.65
CA VAL A 101 -14.02 1.51 -10.37
C VAL A 101 -15.32 0.78 -10.65
N LYS A 102 -15.34 -0.53 -10.36
CA LYS A 102 -16.54 -1.37 -10.46
C LYS A 102 -16.52 -2.46 -9.40
N LEU A 103 -17.68 -2.79 -8.84
CA LEU A 103 -17.84 -3.97 -8.00
C LEU A 103 -17.70 -5.21 -8.89
N ARG A 104 -16.80 -6.12 -8.54
CA ARG A 104 -16.59 -7.39 -9.25
C ARG A 104 -17.07 -8.51 -8.34
N MET A 105 -17.95 -9.36 -8.86
CA MET A 105 -18.30 -10.64 -8.25
C MET A 105 -17.37 -11.72 -8.84
N PRO A 106 -16.93 -12.69 -8.04
CA PRO A 106 -16.06 -13.78 -8.49
C PRO A 106 -16.76 -14.71 -9.48
#